data_AF-A0A9E2E9C6-F1
#
_entry.id   AF-A0A9E2E9C6-F1
#
_cell.length_a   1.000
_cell.length_b   1.000
_cell.length_c   1.000
_cell.angle_alpha   90.00
_cell.angle_beta   90.00
_cell.angle_gamma   90.00
#
_symmetry.space_group_name_H-M   'P 1'
#
loop_
_entity.id
_entity.type
_entity.pdbx_description
1 polymer ?
#
loop_
_entity_poly.entity_id
_entity_poly.type
_entity_poly.pdbx_seq_one_letter_code
_entity_poly.pdbx_strand_id
1 'polypeptide(L)'
;MRKTFLAIFVVSLLLMPTLAYAQNDVVIDEMNIQFWPEYDRAEMLVMYSIILTEETALPANVTIRVPADADINAVAKLSEGSMLNVPYDTPIRDGDWVEITLVIDEMVPYRVEYYTAMEKEGATRNYSLEWENGYDINLLLVEFQQPPSATNLVSEPAFTDQTPVQEGMIYHTFVRQNFAASEVFSLNLSYDKANDDITISSMPVEVGGAPENEPVPFSLSDSLPAILVGVGVLLIVGGLLYFFLAGRSETASPTKRKRSKGSGEAKYCHECGSRASGNDKFCRSCGVKLRG
;
A
#
# COMPACT_ATOMS: atom_id res chain seq x y z
N MET A 1 7.19 68.15 1.44
CA MET A 1 6.79 67.19 0.40
C MET A 1 7.74 66.00 0.29
N ARG A 2 9.06 66.17 0.10
CA ARG A 2 9.98 65.02 -0.05
C ARG A 2 10.06 64.09 1.17
N LYS A 3 10.02 64.65 2.39
CA LYS A 3 10.05 63.88 3.65
C LYS A 3 8.74 63.15 3.97
N THR A 4 7.60 63.73 3.58
CA THR A 4 6.28 63.10 3.76
C THR A 4 6.06 61.96 2.78
N PHE A 5 6.53 62.09 1.53
CA PHE A 5 6.54 60.98 0.57
C PHE A 5 7.45 59.84 1.01
N LEU A 6 8.63 60.15 1.57
CA LEU A 6 9.54 59.13 2.11
C LEU A 6 8.91 58.37 3.28
N ALA A 7 8.23 59.08 4.18
CA ALA A 7 7.54 58.46 5.31
C ALA A 7 6.40 57.53 4.86
N ILE A 8 5.60 57.95 3.87
CA ILE A 8 4.53 57.12 3.31
C ILE A 8 5.09 55.89 2.59
N PHE A 9 6.21 56.04 1.87
CA PHE A 9 6.87 54.93 1.18
C PHE A 9 7.43 53.89 2.17
N VAL A 10 8.07 54.34 3.26
CA VAL A 10 8.59 53.44 4.30
C VAL A 10 7.46 52.71 5.04
N VAL A 11 6.37 53.42 5.37
CA VAL A 11 5.19 52.80 5.99
C VAL A 11 4.51 51.82 5.04
N SER A 12 4.47 52.13 3.74
CA SER A 12 3.95 51.20 2.72
C SER A 12 4.82 49.96 2.52
N LEU A 13 6.14 50.05 2.74
CA LEU A 13 7.05 48.89 2.72
C LEU A 13 6.87 48.00 3.95
N LEU A 14 6.56 48.59 5.11
CA LEU A 14 6.24 47.87 6.36
C LEU A 14 4.84 47.24 6.36
N LEU A 15 3.94 47.72 5.49
CA LEU A 15 2.59 47.19 5.30
C LEU A 15 2.50 46.14 4.18
N MET A 16 3.62 45.77 3.55
CA MET A 16 3.60 44.61 2.66
C MET A 16 3.38 43.38 3.55
N PRO A 17 2.27 42.63 3.38
CA PRO A 17 2.12 41.37 4.07
C PRO A 17 3.30 40.51 3.61
N THR A 18 4.19 40.20 4.54
CA THR A 18 5.06 39.04 4.35
C THR A 18 4.10 37.91 4.07
N LEU A 19 4.18 37.32 2.88
CA LEU A 19 3.66 35.99 2.65
C LEU A 19 4.47 35.09 3.59
N ALA A 20 4.07 35.05 4.86
CA ALA A 20 4.25 33.88 5.66
C ALA A 20 3.55 32.82 4.82
N TYR A 21 4.33 31.96 4.18
CA TYR A 21 3.81 30.66 3.78
C TYR A 21 3.18 30.15 5.06
N ALA A 22 1.84 30.13 5.11
CA ALA A 22 1.16 29.27 6.05
C ALA A 22 1.86 27.93 5.87
N GLN A 23 2.55 27.47 6.92
CA GLN A 23 2.94 26.07 6.96
C GLN A 23 1.63 25.35 6.65
N ASN A 24 1.57 24.64 5.53
CA ASN A 24 0.41 23.81 5.24
C ASN A 24 0.16 23.01 6.52
N ASP A 25 -1.07 23.03 7.02
CA ASP A 25 -1.44 22.27 8.22
C ASP A 25 -1.25 20.79 7.86
N VAL A 26 -0.04 20.28 8.10
CA VAL A 26 0.29 18.87 7.86
C VAL A 26 -0.55 18.10 8.86
N VAL A 27 -1.40 17.22 8.33
CA VAL A 27 -2.18 16.29 9.14
C VAL A 27 -1.68 14.89 8.82
N ILE A 28 -1.39 14.13 9.87
CA ILE A 28 -1.05 12.72 9.74
C ILE A 28 -2.36 11.94 9.68
N ASP A 29 -2.57 11.19 8.61
CA ASP A 29 -3.73 10.32 8.52
C ASP A 29 -3.55 9.10 9.42
N GLU A 30 -2.39 8.45 9.31
CA GLU A 30 -2.03 7.31 10.15
C GLU A 30 -0.63 7.47 10.72
N MET A 31 -0.54 7.36 12.04
CA MET A 31 0.72 7.15 12.76
C MET A 31 0.68 5.77 13.39
N ASN A 32 1.54 4.87 12.93
CA ASN A 32 1.74 3.57 13.56
C ASN A 32 3.07 3.55 14.32
N ILE A 33 3.00 3.40 15.65
CA ILE A 33 4.14 3.23 16.53
C ILE A 33 4.28 1.76 16.93
N GLN A 34 5.34 1.12 16.47
CA GLN A 34 5.60 -0.29 16.73
C GLN A 34 6.74 -0.45 17.74
N PHE A 35 6.52 -1.33 18.72
CA PHE A 35 7.48 -1.69 19.77
C PHE A 35 7.86 -3.16 19.63
N TRP A 36 9.10 -3.40 19.18
CA TRP A 36 9.65 -4.72 18.94
C TRP A 36 10.82 -4.98 19.90
N PRO A 37 10.53 -5.38 21.14
CA PRO A 37 11.57 -5.64 22.13
C PRO A 37 12.38 -6.89 21.79
N GLU A 38 13.68 -6.84 22.07
CA GLU A 38 14.57 -7.99 21.92
C GLU A 38 14.45 -8.62 20.52
N TYR A 39 14.24 -7.81 19.46
CA TYR A 39 13.93 -8.33 18.12
C TYR A 39 15.15 -8.98 17.46
N ASP A 40 16.12 -8.14 17.13
CA ASP A 40 17.42 -8.50 16.56
C ASP A 40 18.60 -8.01 17.42
N ARG A 41 18.33 -7.04 18.32
CA ARG A 41 19.21 -6.58 19.41
C ARG A 41 18.54 -6.82 20.76
N ALA A 42 19.27 -6.72 21.87
CA ALA A 42 18.71 -6.86 23.23
C ALA A 42 17.85 -5.64 23.68
N GLU A 43 17.84 -4.58 22.87
CA GLU A 43 17.16 -3.30 23.10
C GLU A 43 15.73 -3.32 22.55
N MET A 44 14.98 -2.25 22.79
CA MET A 44 13.70 -2.01 22.12
C MET A 44 13.96 -1.43 20.73
N LEU A 45 13.51 -2.11 19.67
CA LEU A 45 13.36 -1.48 18.36
C LEU A 45 12.01 -0.75 18.33
N VAL A 46 12.05 0.56 18.08
CA VAL A 46 10.85 1.37 17.90
C VAL A 46 10.79 1.86 16.47
N MET A 47 9.61 1.77 15.87
CA MET A 47 9.37 2.22 14.49
C MET A 47 8.16 3.12 14.43
N TYR A 48 8.32 4.30 13.86
CA TYR A 48 7.23 5.19 13.50
C TYR A 48 6.96 5.05 12.01
N SER A 49 5.76 4.64 11.63
CA SER A 49 5.29 4.65 10.24
C SER A 49 4.23 5.74 10.08
N ILE A 50 4.46 6.65 9.14
CA ILE A 50 3.69 7.88 8.96
C ILE A 50 3.09 7.87 7.57
N ILE A 51 1.79 8.16 7.49
CA ILE A 51 1.06 8.43 6.26
C ILE A 51 0.36 9.78 6.43
N LEU A 52 0.60 10.72 5.50
CA LEU A 52 -0.07 12.02 5.51
C LEU A 52 -1.45 11.93 4.87
N THR A 53 -2.34 12.86 5.22
CA THR A 53 -3.63 12.99 4.54
C THR A 53 -3.45 13.40 3.08
N GLU A 54 -4.35 12.95 2.21
CA GLU A 54 -4.37 13.35 0.79
C GLU A 54 -4.54 14.87 0.58
N GLU A 55 -5.02 15.58 1.60
CA GLU A 55 -5.19 17.04 1.60
C GLU A 55 -3.86 17.79 1.84
N THR A 56 -2.83 17.10 2.35
CA THR A 56 -1.53 17.71 2.60
C THR A 56 -0.78 17.96 1.29
N ALA A 57 -0.46 19.22 1.01
CA ALA A 57 0.31 19.58 -0.18
C ALA A 57 1.77 19.11 -0.05
N LEU A 58 2.22 18.34 -1.05
CA LEU A 58 3.58 17.80 -1.15
C LEU A 58 4.47 18.65 -2.09
N PRO A 59 5.79 18.69 -1.86
CA PRO A 59 6.51 18.07 -0.74
C PRO A 59 6.23 18.77 0.59
N ALA A 60 6.18 18.00 1.67
CA ALA A 60 5.96 18.49 3.03
C ALA A 60 7.17 18.16 3.92
N ASN A 61 7.62 19.13 4.71
CA ASN A 61 8.62 18.88 5.75
C ASN A 61 7.90 18.37 7.01
N VAL A 62 8.27 17.17 7.45
CA VAL A 62 7.73 16.55 8.66
C VAL A 62 8.86 16.39 9.66
N THR A 63 8.63 16.82 10.89
CA THR A 63 9.62 16.74 11.98
C THR A 63 9.14 15.74 13.02
N ILE A 64 9.95 14.71 13.27
CA ILE A 64 9.65 13.63 14.21
C ILE A 64 10.65 13.68 15.35
N ARG A 65 10.16 13.42 16.57
CA ARG A 65 10.97 13.41 17.78
C ARG A 65 11.28 11.97 18.18
N VAL A 66 12.56 11.70 18.45
CA VAL A 66 13.04 10.44 19.06
C VAL A 66 13.82 10.77 20.33
N PRO A 67 13.91 9.85 21.33
CA PRO A 67 14.69 10.10 22.54
C PRO A 67 16.14 10.45 22.20
N ALA A 68 16.74 11.39 22.95
CA ALA A 68 18.09 11.89 22.66
C ALA A 68 19.22 10.88 22.91
N ASP A 69 18.93 9.81 23.64
CA ASP A 69 19.81 8.68 23.90
C ASP A 69 19.56 7.48 22.96
N ALA A 70 18.60 7.58 22.05
CA ALA A 70 18.30 6.55 21.07
C ALA A 70 19.38 6.44 19.98
N ASP A 71 19.60 5.22 19.49
CA ASP A 71 20.41 4.93 18.31
C ASP A 71 19.52 4.90 17.06
N ILE A 72 19.56 5.96 16.24
CA ILE A 72 18.76 6.07 15.02
C ILE A 72 19.27 5.04 14.00
N ASN A 73 18.42 4.09 13.64
CA ASN A 73 18.77 2.98 12.76
C ASN A 73 18.51 3.32 11.27
N ALA A 74 17.32 3.83 10.96
CA ALA A 74 16.91 4.07 9.59
C ALA A 74 15.84 5.16 9.47
N VAL A 75 15.87 5.87 8.33
CA VAL A 75 14.78 6.73 7.85
C VAL A 75 14.53 6.35 6.40
N ALA A 76 13.33 5.89 6.09
CA ALA A 76 13.03 5.27 4.81
C ALA A 76 11.58 5.49 4.37
N LYS A 77 11.27 5.23 3.09
CA LYS A 77 9.90 5.20 2.56
C LYS A 77 9.61 3.90 1.85
N LEU A 78 8.35 3.48 1.85
CA LEU A 78 7.91 2.33 1.07
C LEU A 78 7.84 2.72 -0.42
N SER A 79 8.53 1.97 -1.26
CA SER A 79 8.50 2.10 -2.72
C SER A 79 8.59 0.73 -3.36
N GLU A 80 7.63 0.40 -4.23
CA GLU A 80 7.57 -0.87 -4.96
C GLU A 80 7.68 -2.12 -4.04
N GLY A 81 7.13 -2.04 -2.82
CA GLY A 81 7.19 -3.13 -1.84
C GLY A 81 8.51 -3.25 -1.07
N SER A 82 9.40 -2.27 -1.20
CA SER A 82 10.69 -2.23 -0.50
C SER A 82 10.89 -0.89 0.24
N MET A 83 11.72 -0.89 1.30
CA MET A 83 12.07 0.33 2.02
C MET A 83 13.30 1.00 1.37
N LEU A 84 13.13 2.23 0.91
CA LEU A 84 14.21 3.04 0.34
C LEU A 84 14.62 4.14 1.32
N ASN A 85 15.92 4.33 1.50
CA ASN A 85 16.44 5.38 2.39
C ASN A 85 15.97 6.77 1.96
N VAL A 86 15.53 7.56 2.94
CA VAL A 86 15.10 8.94 2.76
C VAL A 86 16.14 9.85 3.40
N PRO A 87 16.66 10.86 2.68
CA PRO A 87 17.53 11.85 3.28
C PRO A 87 16.74 12.69 4.30
N TYR A 88 17.38 13.01 5.41
CA TYR A 88 16.83 13.86 6.46
C TYR A 88 17.88 14.90 6.89
N ASP A 89 17.41 16.00 7.46
CA ASP A 89 18.28 17.06 7.94
C ASP A 89 19.15 16.58 9.11
N THR A 90 20.25 17.30 9.39
CA THR A 90 21.08 16.97 10.56
C THR A 90 20.22 17.03 11.83
N PRO A 91 20.12 15.94 12.61
CA PRO A 91 19.23 15.91 13.76
C PRO A 91 19.58 17.00 14.79
N ILE A 92 18.56 17.64 15.33
CA ILE A 92 18.70 18.77 16.25
C ILE A 92 18.29 18.32 17.65
N ARG A 93 19.16 18.47 18.63
CA ARG A 93 18.82 18.15 20.02
C ARG A 93 17.90 19.21 20.62
N ASP A 94 16.81 18.78 21.23
CA ASP A 94 15.88 19.58 22.02
C ASP A 94 15.62 18.89 23.37
N GLY A 95 16.39 19.28 24.40
CA GLY A 95 16.31 18.67 25.72
C GLY A 95 16.66 17.17 25.72
N ASP A 96 15.69 16.37 26.15
CA ASP A 96 15.74 14.90 26.18
C ASP A 96 15.32 14.25 24.85
N TRP A 97 15.05 15.06 23.83
CA TRP A 97 14.66 14.63 22.50
C TRP A 97 15.67 15.07 21.43
N VAL A 98 15.59 14.41 20.29
CA VAL A 98 16.23 14.81 19.05
C VAL A 98 15.16 14.90 17.97
N GLU A 99 15.16 16.02 17.25
CA GLU A 99 14.28 16.28 16.12
C GLU A 99 14.92 15.82 14.81
N ILE A 100 14.17 15.03 14.05
CA ILE A 100 14.52 14.53 12.73
C ILE A 100 13.53 15.12 11.73
N THR A 101 14.00 15.99 10.84
CA THR A 101 13.18 16.56 9.77
C THR A 101 13.42 15.82 8.46
N LEU A 102 12.37 15.25 7.90
CA LEU A 102 12.38 14.54 6.61
C LEU A 102 11.38 15.19 5.63
N VAL A 103 11.65 15.02 4.34
CA VAL A 103 10.75 15.47 3.28
C VAL A 103 9.86 14.32 2.85
N ILE A 104 8.56 14.47 3.03
CA ILE A 104 7.55 13.58 2.45
C ILE A 104 7.18 14.13 1.08
N ASP A 105 7.49 13.38 0.02
CA ASP A 105 7.26 13.77 -1.38
C ASP A 105 6.24 12.87 -2.11
N GLU A 106 5.76 11.82 -1.46
CA GLU A 106 4.82 10.83 -1.99
C GLU A 106 3.84 10.39 -0.88
N MET A 107 2.59 10.08 -1.25
CA MET A 107 1.56 9.55 -0.33
C MET A 107 1.74 8.04 -0.11
N VAL A 108 2.86 7.67 0.52
CA VAL A 108 3.23 6.30 0.90
C VAL A 108 3.70 6.28 2.35
N PRO A 109 3.80 5.11 3.01
CA PRO A 109 4.38 5.04 4.35
C PRO A 109 5.84 5.49 4.40
N TYR A 110 6.14 6.43 5.29
CA TYR A 110 7.50 6.81 5.69
C TYR A 110 7.80 6.23 7.07
N ARG A 111 9.00 5.69 7.25
CA ARG A 111 9.41 5.02 8.49
C ARG A 111 10.63 5.68 9.10
N VAL A 112 10.59 5.89 10.42
CA VAL A 112 11.75 6.23 11.25
C VAL A 112 11.94 5.10 12.25
N GLU A 113 13.14 4.54 12.31
CA GLU A 113 13.50 3.44 13.20
C GLU A 113 14.63 3.85 14.13
N TYR A 114 14.53 3.45 15.40
CA TYR A 114 15.59 3.63 16.36
C TYR A 114 15.59 2.54 17.42
N TYR A 115 16.75 2.32 18.03
CA TYR A 115 16.89 1.48 19.21
C TYR A 115 16.98 2.33 20.47
N THR A 116 16.38 1.84 21.55
CA THR A 116 16.50 2.46 22.87
C THR A 116 16.55 1.37 23.95
N ALA A 117 17.19 1.69 25.07
CA ALA A 117 17.38 0.75 26.16
C ALA A 117 16.05 0.39 26.83
N MET A 118 16.00 -0.82 27.38
CA MET A 118 14.93 -1.24 28.29
C MET A 118 15.52 -1.52 29.65
N GLU A 119 14.74 -1.28 30.69
CA GLU A 119 15.13 -1.66 32.04
C GLU A 119 14.93 -3.16 32.23
N LYS A 120 15.94 -3.81 32.82
CA LYS A 120 15.92 -5.25 33.09
C LYS A 120 16.16 -5.50 34.56
N GLU A 121 15.20 -6.18 35.20
CA GLU A 121 15.28 -6.57 36.61
C GLU A 121 15.03 -8.08 36.73
N GLY A 122 16.10 -8.87 36.72
CA GLY A 122 16.02 -10.33 36.65
C GLY A 122 15.37 -10.79 35.33
N ALA A 123 14.21 -11.44 35.42
CA ALA A 123 13.43 -11.88 34.27
C ALA A 123 12.47 -10.80 33.75
N THR A 124 12.22 -9.74 34.52
CA THR A 124 11.27 -8.69 34.14
C THR A 124 11.94 -7.66 33.24
N ARG A 125 11.22 -7.22 32.22
CA ARG A 125 11.59 -6.14 31.31
C ARG A 125 10.57 -5.02 31.45
N ASN A 126 11.05 -3.79 31.61
CA ASN A 126 10.22 -2.60 31.70
C ASN A 126 10.63 -1.60 30.63
N TYR A 127 9.64 -0.92 30.07
CA TYR A 127 9.84 0.16 29.12
C TYR A 127 8.77 1.24 29.33
N SER A 128 9.17 2.50 29.22
CA SER A 128 8.26 3.64 29.32
C SER A 128 8.57 4.64 28.21
N LEU A 129 7.53 5.29 27.69
CA LEU A 129 7.64 6.33 26.68
C LEU A 129 6.64 7.44 26.95
N GLU A 130 7.10 8.69 26.98
CA GLU A 130 6.25 9.88 26.93
C GLU A 130 6.44 10.55 25.57
N TRP A 131 5.59 10.24 24.61
CA TRP A 131 5.73 10.68 23.23
C TRP A 131 4.80 11.85 22.94
N GLU A 132 5.38 12.96 22.48
CA GLU A 132 4.64 14.13 22.00
C GLU A 132 4.97 14.36 20.52
N ASN A 133 3.95 14.75 19.73
CA ASN A 133 4.12 15.06 18.32
C ASN A 133 3.48 16.40 17.98
N GLY A 134 4.02 17.09 16.98
CA GLY A 134 3.57 18.44 16.60
C GLY A 134 2.38 18.50 15.65
N TYR A 135 1.75 17.37 15.32
CA TYR A 135 0.74 17.27 14.27
C TYR A 135 -0.55 16.64 14.80
N ASP A 136 -1.68 17.03 14.20
CA ASP A 136 -2.92 16.31 14.39
C ASP A 136 -2.82 14.96 13.67
N ILE A 137 -3.33 13.91 14.31
CA ILE A 137 -3.31 12.53 13.82
C ILE A 137 -4.75 11.99 13.79
N ASN A 138 -5.24 11.60 12.61
CA ASN A 138 -6.57 10.99 12.49
C ASN A 138 -6.61 9.63 13.20
N LEU A 139 -5.61 8.78 12.95
CA LEU A 139 -5.46 7.45 13.54
C LEU A 139 -4.07 7.23 14.13
N LEU A 140 -4.00 7.12 15.46
CA LEU A 140 -2.83 6.61 16.17
C LEU A 140 -3.02 5.11 16.44
N LEU A 141 -2.19 4.29 15.79
CA LEU A 141 -2.07 2.86 16.04
C LEU A 141 -0.78 2.62 16.84
N VAL A 142 -0.87 1.85 17.91
CA VAL A 142 0.28 1.42 18.69
C VAL A 142 0.29 -0.09 18.73
N GLU A 143 1.41 -0.69 18.33
CA GLU A 143 1.56 -2.13 18.27
C GLU A 143 2.75 -2.59 19.11
N PHE A 144 2.53 -3.64 19.89
CA PHE A 144 3.57 -4.31 20.65
C PHE A 144 3.72 -5.75 20.18
N GLN A 145 4.91 -6.08 19.68
CA GLN A 145 5.24 -7.45 19.30
C GLN A 145 5.73 -8.21 20.54
N GLN A 146 4.91 -9.11 21.08
CA GLN A 146 5.30 -9.91 22.25
C GLN A 146 6.46 -10.85 21.88
N PRO A 147 7.62 -10.77 22.57
CA PRO A 147 8.71 -11.71 22.32
C PRO A 147 8.30 -13.16 22.53
N PRO A 148 8.94 -14.09 21.81
CA PRO A 148 8.80 -15.51 22.08
C PRO A 148 9.16 -15.80 23.54
N SER A 149 8.41 -16.70 24.18
CA SER A 149 8.53 -17.05 25.61
C SER A 149 8.25 -15.93 26.63
N ALA A 150 7.93 -14.71 26.19
CA ALA A 150 7.47 -13.66 27.11
C ALA A 150 6.09 -14.00 27.68
N THR A 151 5.88 -13.65 28.94
CA THR A 151 4.64 -13.88 29.69
C THR A 151 4.31 -12.65 30.54
N ASN A 152 3.12 -12.65 31.16
CA ASN A 152 2.70 -11.60 32.10
C ASN A 152 2.80 -10.18 31.53
N LEU A 153 2.47 -9.99 30.25
CA LEU A 153 2.44 -8.67 29.64
C LEU A 153 1.42 -7.78 30.36
N VAL A 154 1.87 -6.62 30.79
CA VAL A 154 1.05 -5.54 31.36
C VAL A 154 1.41 -4.26 30.61
N SER A 155 0.38 -3.49 30.24
CA SER A 155 0.53 -2.21 29.56
C SER A 155 -0.46 -1.17 30.11
N GLU A 156 -0.03 0.08 30.13
CA GLU A 156 -0.88 1.26 30.32
C GLU A 156 -0.53 2.27 29.22
N PRO A 157 -1.46 2.64 28.32
CA PRO A 157 -2.82 2.11 28.23
C PRO A 157 -2.84 0.61 27.91
N ALA A 158 -3.87 -0.08 28.39
CA ALA A 158 -4.03 -1.50 28.10
C ALA A 158 -4.28 -1.72 26.60
N PHE A 159 -3.54 -2.65 26.00
CA PHE A 159 -3.83 -3.13 24.65
C PHE A 159 -5.18 -3.85 24.60
N THR A 160 -5.98 -3.56 23.58
CA THR A 160 -7.38 -4.01 23.47
C THR A 160 -7.53 -5.30 22.67
N ASP A 161 -6.64 -5.52 21.70
CA ASP A 161 -6.74 -6.66 20.79
C ASP A 161 -5.43 -7.46 20.74
N GLN A 162 -5.58 -8.76 20.49
CA GLN A 162 -4.48 -9.70 20.28
C GLN A 162 -4.67 -10.35 18.92
N THR A 163 -3.75 -10.11 18.01
CA THR A 163 -3.76 -10.75 16.69
C THR A 163 -2.60 -11.72 16.59
N PRO A 164 -2.84 -13.04 16.58
CA PRO A 164 -1.85 -14.01 16.15
C PRO A 164 -1.64 -13.82 14.65
N VAL A 165 -0.42 -13.50 14.23
CA VAL A 165 -0.07 -13.36 12.81
C VAL A 165 0.56 -14.66 12.31
N GLN A 166 0.60 -14.85 10.98
CA GLN A 166 1.44 -15.87 10.35
C GLN A 166 2.86 -15.80 10.94
N GLU A 167 3.49 -16.96 11.15
CA GLU A 167 4.79 -17.15 11.82
C GLU A 167 4.76 -17.27 13.37
N GLY A 168 3.59 -17.22 14.01
CA GLY A 168 3.45 -17.57 15.43
C GLY A 168 3.80 -16.45 16.42
N MET A 169 3.95 -15.22 15.91
CA MET A 169 4.11 -14.01 16.71
C MET A 169 2.76 -13.45 17.16
N ILE A 170 2.72 -12.89 18.38
CA ILE A 170 1.53 -12.24 18.94
C ILE A 170 1.76 -10.74 18.97
N TYR A 171 0.86 -10.01 18.30
CA TYR A 171 0.84 -8.55 18.33
C TYR A 171 -0.32 -8.08 19.19
N HIS A 172 -0.04 -7.13 20.07
CA HIS A 172 -1.01 -6.44 20.91
C HIS A 172 -1.19 -5.03 20.39
N THR A 173 -2.43 -4.58 20.25
CA THR A 173 -2.69 -3.27 19.65
C THR A 173 -3.49 -2.36 20.57
N PHE A 174 -3.21 -1.07 20.46
CA PHE A 174 -3.98 0.03 21.02
C PHE A 174 -4.28 1.00 19.89
N VAL A 175 -5.53 1.43 19.80
CA VAL A 175 -6.00 2.32 18.74
C VAL A 175 -6.63 3.55 19.36
N ARG A 176 -6.24 4.72 18.85
CA ARG A 176 -6.82 5.99 19.22
C ARG A 176 -7.10 6.86 18.00
N GLN A 177 -8.31 7.39 17.94
CA GLN A 177 -8.76 8.30 16.88
C GLN A 177 -8.57 9.75 17.33
N ASN A 178 -8.33 10.66 16.38
CA ASN A 178 -8.23 12.11 16.58
C ASN A 178 -7.27 12.49 17.72
N PHE A 179 -6.01 12.07 17.61
CA PHE A 179 -4.96 12.44 18.56
C PHE A 179 -4.43 13.83 18.20
N ALA A 180 -4.50 14.78 19.13
CA ALA A 180 -4.26 16.18 18.81
C ALA A 180 -2.77 16.53 18.79
N ALA A 181 -2.41 17.56 18.02
CA ALA A 181 -1.07 18.15 18.07
C ALA A 181 -0.71 18.58 19.50
N SER A 182 0.55 18.34 19.87
CA SER A 182 1.11 18.60 21.21
C SER A 182 0.44 17.81 22.36
N GLU A 183 -0.43 16.84 22.04
CA GLU A 183 -0.90 15.89 23.03
C GLU A 183 0.22 14.88 23.35
N VAL A 184 0.36 14.53 24.63
CA VAL A 184 1.32 13.53 25.10
C VAL A 184 0.65 12.16 25.16
N PHE A 185 1.26 11.18 24.51
CA PHE A 185 0.96 9.77 24.65
C PHE A 185 1.95 9.15 25.64
N SER A 186 1.45 8.62 26.75
CA SER A 186 2.25 7.89 27.72
C SER A 186 2.02 6.39 27.59
N LEU A 187 3.10 5.62 27.44
CA LEU A 187 3.10 4.17 27.47
C LEU A 187 3.97 3.70 28.63
N ASN A 188 3.43 2.82 29.47
CA ASN A 188 4.19 1.99 30.40
C ASN A 188 3.97 0.53 30.05
N LEU A 189 5.05 -0.24 29.97
CA LEU A 189 5.04 -1.62 29.51
C LEU A 189 5.91 -2.48 30.43
N SER A 190 5.40 -3.65 30.82
CA SER A 190 6.16 -4.67 31.56
C SER A 190 5.85 -6.06 31.02
N TYR A 191 6.86 -6.91 30.91
CA TYR A 191 6.68 -8.34 30.63
C TYR A 191 7.79 -9.18 31.29
N ASP A 192 7.51 -10.46 31.51
CA ASP A 192 8.47 -11.41 32.05
C ASP A 192 9.05 -12.30 30.95
N LYS A 193 10.38 -12.40 30.89
CA LYS A 193 11.12 -13.29 29.99
C LYS A 193 12.36 -13.85 30.69
N ALA A 194 12.38 -15.18 30.84
CA ALA A 194 13.39 -15.88 31.64
C ALA A 194 14.73 -16.12 30.94
N ASN A 195 14.83 -15.80 29.65
CA ASN A 195 16.04 -15.94 28.82
C ASN A 195 16.36 -14.63 28.08
N ASP A 196 17.50 -14.60 27.42
CA ASP A 196 17.97 -13.43 26.64
C ASP A 196 17.95 -13.70 25.12
N ASP A 197 17.17 -14.70 24.68
CA ASP A 197 17.04 -15.05 23.27
C ASP A 197 16.32 -13.92 22.51
N ILE A 198 16.85 -13.52 21.36
CA ILE A 198 16.21 -12.51 20.50
C ILE A 198 15.11 -13.14 19.65
N THR A 199 14.10 -12.35 19.28
CA THR A 199 12.91 -12.81 18.55
C THR A 199 13.27 -13.50 17.24
N ILE A 200 14.15 -12.92 16.43
CA ILE A 200 14.51 -13.47 15.11
C ILE A 200 15.13 -14.87 15.19
N SER A 201 15.70 -15.26 16.35
CA SER A 201 16.29 -16.60 16.54
C SER A 201 15.23 -17.69 16.66
N SER A 202 13.98 -17.32 16.94
CA SER A 202 12.84 -18.24 17.05
C SER A 202 12.03 -18.35 15.76
N MET A 203 12.29 -17.48 14.78
CA MET A 203 11.56 -17.47 13.52
C MET A 203 11.91 -18.72 12.71
N PRO A 204 10.94 -19.33 12.01
CA PRO A 204 11.22 -20.45 11.12
C PRO A 204 12.20 -20.01 10.04
N VAL A 205 13.32 -20.73 9.92
CA VAL A 205 14.24 -20.52 8.79
C VAL A 205 13.57 -21.11 7.56
N GLU A 206 13.24 -20.27 6.57
CA GLU A 206 12.92 -20.77 5.25
C GLU A 206 14.18 -21.45 4.68
N VAL A 207 14.21 -22.77 4.76
CA VAL A 207 15.23 -23.56 4.07
C VAL A 207 14.94 -23.40 2.59
N GLY A 208 15.71 -22.56 1.91
CA GLY A 208 15.67 -22.39 0.45
C GLY A 208 16.08 -23.66 -0.27
N GLY A 209 15.26 -24.70 -0.18
CA GLY A 209 15.23 -25.80 -1.12
C GLY A 209 14.60 -25.28 -2.40
N ALA A 210 15.21 -25.59 -3.55
CA ALA A 210 14.54 -25.43 -4.83
C ALA A 210 13.12 -26.01 -4.73
N PRO A 211 12.10 -25.37 -5.32
CA PRO A 211 10.74 -25.88 -5.22
C PRO A 211 10.72 -27.30 -5.78
N GLU A 212 10.58 -28.28 -4.89
CA GLU A 212 10.08 -29.58 -5.29
C GLU A 212 8.67 -29.28 -5.82
N ASN A 213 8.40 -29.68 -7.07
CA ASN A 213 7.11 -29.49 -7.72
C ASN A 213 6.03 -30.28 -6.96
N GLU A 214 5.62 -29.79 -5.81
CA GLU A 214 4.37 -30.13 -5.16
C GLU A 214 3.29 -29.42 -5.99
N PRO A 215 2.36 -30.16 -6.61
CA PRO A 215 1.28 -29.53 -7.35
C PRO A 215 0.43 -28.74 -6.37
N VAL A 216 0.53 -27.42 -6.43
CA VAL A 216 -0.41 -26.51 -5.78
C VAL A 216 -1.81 -26.96 -6.17
N PRO A 217 -2.68 -27.40 -5.24
CA PRO A 217 -4.06 -27.65 -5.58
C PRO A 217 -4.69 -26.29 -5.85
N PHE A 218 -4.73 -25.89 -7.13
CA PHE A 218 -5.63 -24.85 -7.59
C PHE A 218 -7.05 -25.32 -7.30
N SER A 219 -7.58 -24.93 -6.14
CA SER A 219 -8.97 -25.18 -5.82
C SER A 219 -9.82 -24.20 -6.63
N LEU A 220 -10.31 -24.67 -7.78
CA LEU A 220 -11.29 -23.94 -8.59
C LEU A 220 -12.59 -23.64 -7.82
N SER A 221 -12.78 -24.16 -6.60
CA SER A 221 -13.97 -23.94 -5.75
C SER A 221 -14.13 -22.50 -5.30
N ASP A 222 -13.05 -21.79 -4.98
CA ASP A 222 -13.13 -20.48 -4.34
C ASP A 222 -13.40 -19.36 -5.35
N SER A 223 -13.02 -19.59 -6.61
CA SER A 223 -13.22 -18.64 -7.71
C SER A 223 -14.41 -19.01 -8.61
N LEU A 224 -14.95 -20.24 -8.53
CA LEU A 224 -16.09 -20.68 -9.35
C LEU A 224 -17.32 -19.78 -9.21
N PRO A 225 -17.73 -19.36 -7.99
CA PRO A 225 -18.90 -18.51 -7.83
C PRO A 225 -18.71 -17.14 -8.51
N ALA A 226 -17.53 -16.54 -8.38
CA ALA A 226 -17.23 -15.24 -8.99
C ALA A 226 -17.17 -15.34 -10.52
N ILE A 227 -16.60 -16.42 -11.07
CA ILE A 227 -16.54 -16.66 -12.52
C ILE A 227 -17.95 -16.91 -13.08
N LEU A 228 -18.78 -17.71 -12.40
CA LEU A 228 -20.17 -17.97 -12.83
C LEU A 228 -21.03 -16.71 -12.76
N VAL A 229 -20.87 -15.87 -11.74
CA VAL A 229 -21.53 -14.56 -11.66
C VAL A 229 -21.06 -13.65 -12.78
N GLY A 230 -19.74 -13.57 -13.03
CA GLY A 230 -19.17 -12.77 -14.10
C GLY A 230 -19.69 -13.18 -15.48
N VAL A 231 -19.66 -14.48 -15.81
CA VAL A 231 -20.20 -15.01 -17.07
C VAL A 231 -21.70 -14.80 -17.16
N GLY A 232 -22.44 -14.99 -16.07
CA GLY A 232 -23.89 -14.74 -16.01
C GLY A 232 -24.24 -13.29 -16.33
N VAL A 233 -23.54 -12.33 -15.71
CA VAL A 233 -23.72 -10.89 -15.98
C VAL A 233 -23.37 -10.58 -17.43
N LEU A 234 -22.28 -11.13 -17.96
CA LEU A 234 -21.84 -10.90 -19.34
C LEU A 234 -22.86 -11.44 -20.36
N LEU A 235 -23.46 -12.61 -20.09
CA LEU A 235 -24.53 -13.17 -20.93
C LEU A 235 -25.83 -12.38 -20.84
N ILE A 236 -26.20 -11.86 -19.67
CA ILE A 236 -27.37 -11.00 -19.51
C ILE A 236 -27.17 -9.68 -20.27
N VAL A 237 -26.02 -9.02 -20.09
CA VAL A 237 -25.69 -7.78 -20.79
C VAL A 237 -25.60 -8.00 -22.29
N GLY A 238 -24.93 -9.07 -22.74
CA GLY A 238 -24.85 -9.45 -24.15
C GLY A 238 -26.21 -9.77 -24.75
N GLY A 239 -27.07 -10.49 -24.02
CA GLY A 239 -28.44 -10.81 -24.43
C GLY A 239 -29.33 -9.58 -24.53
N LEU A 240 -29.24 -8.66 -23.58
CA LEU A 240 -29.95 -7.38 -23.61
C LEU A 240 -29.47 -6.52 -24.80
N LEU A 241 -28.15 -6.38 -24.98
CA LEU A 241 -27.59 -5.66 -26.13
C LEU A 241 -28.05 -6.27 -27.45
N TYR A 242 -27.99 -7.59 -27.59
CA TYR A 242 -28.49 -8.29 -28.78
C TYR A 242 -29.98 -8.04 -29.00
N PHE A 243 -30.81 -8.11 -27.95
CA PHE A 243 -32.25 -7.86 -28.06
C PHE A 243 -32.57 -6.43 -28.50
N PHE A 244 -31.87 -5.43 -27.96
CA PHE A 244 -32.06 -4.03 -28.36
C PHE A 244 -31.51 -3.70 -29.76
N LEU A 245 -30.45 -4.38 -30.18
CA LEU A 245 -29.88 -4.24 -31.53
C LEU A 245 -30.72 -4.99 -32.59
N ALA A 246 -31.22 -6.19 -32.25
CA ALA A 246 -32.05 -7.01 -33.13
C ALA A 246 -33.50 -6.50 -33.23
N GLY A 247 -34.01 -5.81 -32.21
CA GLY A 247 -35.32 -5.16 -32.22
C GLY A 247 -35.42 -3.92 -33.12
N ARG A 248 -34.33 -3.49 -33.78
CA ARG A 248 -34.31 -2.35 -34.72
C ARG A 248 -34.44 -2.72 -36.19
N SER A 249 -34.70 -3.99 -36.52
CA SER A 249 -34.95 -4.42 -37.89
C SER A 249 -36.25 -5.20 -37.98
N GLU A 250 -37.32 -4.54 -38.43
CA GLU A 250 -38.38 -5.05 -39.34
C GLU A 250 -39.61 -4.11 -39.28
N THR A 251 -39.50 -2.94 -39.90
CA THR A 251 -40.64 -2.39 -40.65
C THR A 251 -40.24 -2.39 -42.11
N ALA A 252 -40.44 -3.53 -42.78
CA ALA A 252 -40.34 -3.62 -44.23
C ALA A 252 -41.72 -3.96 -44.81
N SER A 253 -42.31 -3.00 -45.51
CA SER A 253 -43.37 -3.22 -46.51
C SER A 253 -42.91 -2.59 -47.83
N PRO A 254 -43.47 -3.00 -48.99
CA PRO A 254 -42.78 -3.89 -49.90
C PRO A 254 -42.44 -3.19 -51.21
N THR A 255 -41.27 -3.45 -51.81
CA THR A 255 -41.04 -3.00 -53.20
C THR A 255 -40.36 -4.05 -54.06
N LYS A 256 -41.00 -4.27 -55.20
CA LYS A 256 -40.70 -5.15 -56.32
C LYS A 256 -39.32 -4.95 -56.96
N ARG A 257 -38.88 -6.02 -57.63
CA ARG A 257 -37.90 -6.13 -58.75
C ARG A 257 -36.42 -6.03 -58.30
N LYS A 258 -35.49 -6.85 -58.77
CA LYS A 258 -35.39 -7.64 -60.03
C LYS A 258 -34.41 -8.80 -59.81
N ARG A 259 -34.74 -9.95 -60.40
CA ARG A 259 -33.89 -11.14 -60.55
C ARG A 259 -32.71 -10.80 -61.46
N SER A 260 -31.47 -11.03 -61.03
CA SER A 260 -30.32 -11.27 -61.93
C SER A 260 -29.66 -12.59 -61.57
N LYS A 261 -29.79 -13.54 -62.49
CA LYS A 261 -29.04 -14.79 -62.59
C LYS A 261 -27.54 -14.52 -62.56
N GLY A 262 -26.81 -15.25 -61.72
CA GLY A 262 -25.36 -15.43 -61.80
C GLY A 262 -25.03 -16.90 -61.57
N SER A 263 -25.23 -17.70 -62.63
CA SER A 263 -24.81 -19.10 -62.71
C SER A 263 -23.29 -19.18 -62.80
N GLY A 264 -22.61 -19.52 -61.70
CA GLY A 264 -21.25 -20.05 -61.73
C GLY A 264 -21.31 -21.55 -61.94
N GLU A 265 -21.04 -22.00 -63.16
CA GLU A 265 -20.96 -23.41 -63.54
C GLU A 265 -19.95 -24.15 -62.65
N ALA A 266 -20.34 -25.32 -62.12
CA ALA A 266 -19.48 -26.10 -61.24
C ALA A 266 -18.38 -26.79 -62.05
N LYS A 267 -17.13 -26.39 -61.85
CA LYS A 267 -15.96 -27.04 -62.44
C LYS A 267 -15.53 -28.24 -61.60
N TYR A 268 -15.01 -29.29 -62.25
CA TYR A 268 -14.49 -30.49 -61.59
C TYR A 268 -13.03 -30.70 -61.97
N CYS A 269 -12.25 -31.29 -61.06
CA CYS A 269 -10.86 -31.62 -61.33
C CYS A 269 -10.76 -32.73 -62.39
N HIS A 270 -9.96 -32.52 -63.43
CA HIS A 270 -9.76 -33.48 -64.51
C HIS A 270 -8.93 -34.70 -64.11
N GLU A 271 -8.23 -34.63 -62.98
CA GLU A 271 -7.39 -35.74 -62.50
C GLU A 271 -8.12 -36.57 -61.44
N CYS A 272 -8.65 -35.95 -60.39
CA CYS A 272 -9.26 -36.67 -59.27
C CYS A 272 -10.79 -36.57 -59.18
N GLY A 273 -11.44 -35.83 -60.09
CA GLY A 273 -12.90 -35.73 -60.18
C GLY A 273 -13.59 -34.91 -59.09
N SER A 274 -12.86 -34.36 -58.10
CA SER A 274 -13.46 -33.56 -57.02
C SER A 274 -13.98 -32.22 -57.53
N ARG A 275 -15.11 -31.76 -56.97
CA ARG A 275 -15.74 -30.48 -57.32
C ARG A 275 -14.89 -29.30 -56.84
N ALA A 276 -14.68 -28.33 -57.72
CA ALA A 276 -13.97 -27.09 -57.42
C ALA A 276 -14.91 -25.88 -57.47
N SER A 277 -14.62 -24.87 -56.65
CA SER A 277 -15.36 -23.61 -56.70
C SER A 277 -14.85 -22.75 -57.87
N GLY A 278 -15.72 -21.90 -58.44
CA GLY A 278 -15.43 -21.17 -59.68
C GLY A 278 -14.17 -20.29 -59.67
N ASN A 279 -13.65 -19.95 -58.48
CA ASN A 279 -12.44 -19.13 -58.31
C ASN A 279 -11.17 -19.92 -57.94
N ASP A 280 -11.23 -21.25 -57.80
CA ASP A 280 -10.06 -22.05 -57.43
C ASP A 280 -9.09 -22.24 -58.62
N LYS A 281 -7.80 -21.90 -58.44
CA LYS A 281 -6.74 -22.12 -59.47
C LYS A 281 -6.13 -23.52 -59.40
N PHE A 282 -6.20 -24.18 -58.25
CA PHE A 282 -5.66 -25.51 -57.99
C PHE A 282 -6.71 -26.37 -57.26
N CYS A 283 -6.71 -27.66 -57.53
CA CYS A 283 -7.61 -28.62 -56.89
C CYS A 283 -7.25 -28.75 -55.41
N ARG A 284 -8.21 -28.51 -54.52
CA ARG A 284 -7.98 -28.62 -53.07
C ARG A 284 -7.73 -30.05 -52.58
N SER A 285 -8.18 -31.06 -53.32
CA SER A 285 -8.02 -32.47 -52.93
C SER A 285 -6.72 -33.11 -53.40
N CYS A 286 -6.15 -32.70 -54.55
CA CYS A 286 -4.93 -33.30 -55.09
C CYS A 286 -3.83 -32.31 -55.48
N GLY A 287 -4.07 -31.01 -55.37
CA GLY A 287 -3.07 -29.96 -55.64
C GLY A 287 -2.83 -29.63 -57.12
N VAL A 288 -3.41 -30.38 -58.07
CA VAL A 288 -3.18 -30.12 -59.50
C VAL A 288 -3.84 -28.81 -59.96
N LYS A 289 -3.20 -28.09 -60.89
CA LYS A 289 -3.74 -26.84 -61.44
C LYS A 289 -5.02 -27.12 -62.23
N LEU A 290 -6.12 -26.47 -61.83
CA LEU A 290 -7.39 -26.60 -62.54
C LEU A 290 -7.28 -25.87 -63.87
N ARG A 291 -7.58 -26.60 -64.96
CA ARG A 291 -7.69 -26.02 -66.29
C ARG A 291 -9.08 -25.41 -66.37
N GLY A 292 -9.14 -24.10 -66.16
CA GLY A 292 -10.36 -23.30 -66.21
C GLY A 292 -10.85 -23.09 -67.63
#